data_AF-A0A0A1ZMU5-F1
#
_entry.id   AF-A0A0A1ZMU5-F1
#
_cell.length_a   1.000
_cell.length_b   1.000
_cell.length_c   1.000
_cell.angle_alpha   90.00
_cell.angle_beta   90.00
_cell.angle_gamma   90.00
#
_symmetry.space_group_name_H-M   'P 1'
#
loop_
_entity.id
_entity.type
_entity.pdbx_description
1 polymer ?
#
loop_
_entity_poly.entity_id
_entity_poly.type
_entity_poly.pdbx_seq_one_letter_code
_entity_poly.pdbx_strand_id
1 'polypeptide(L)'
;MISGFVSYWFYKNIKKNGLIWIIKGLLQIGILVLFLGGFFKIFLTLPPNLYIKIIFLITYIWCTVGINVNLMIPLISLIDQKTVKK
;
A
#
# COMPACT_ATOMS: atom_id res chain seq x y z
N MET A 1 7.32 -23.60 3.48
CA MET A 1 6.16 -24.01 2.66
C MET A 1 5.33 -22.82 2.14
N ILE A 2 5.10 -21.78 2.96
CA ILE A 2 4.35 -20.58 2.57
C ILE A 2 5.08 -19.73 1.52
N SER A 3 6.41 -19.58 1.63
CA SER A 3 7.20 -18.76 0.69
C SER A 3 7.17 -19.28 -0.75
N GLY A 4 7.29 -20.61 -0.97
CA GLY A 4 7.29 -21.19 -2.31
C GLY A 4 5.96 -21.01 -3.06
N PHE A 5 4.84 -21.09 -2.34
CA PHE A 5 3.50 -20.89 -2.92
C PHE A 5 3.27 -19.43 -3.29
N VAL A 6 3.68 -18.49 -2.43
CA VAL A 6 3.62 -17.05 -2.70
C VAL A 6 4.47 -16.69 -3.91
N SER A 7 5.70 -17.20 -3.99
CA SER A 7 6.60 -16.98 -5.12
C SER A 7 6.05 -17.55 -6.44
N TYR A 8 5.46 -18.75 -6.41
CA TYR A 8 4.83 -19.35 -7.59
C TYR A 8 3.61 -18.56 -8.06
N TRP A 9 2.80 -18.06 -7.13
CA TRP A 9 1.63 -17.21 -7.45
C TRP A 9 2.05 -15.86 -8.03
N PHE A 10 3.11 -15.26 -7.48
CA PHE A 10 3.77 -14.08 -8.04
C PHE A 10 4.27 -14.33 -9.47
N TYR A 11 4.99 -15.43 -9.69
CA TYR A 11 5.51 -15.79 -11.01
C TYR A 11 4.39 -15.99 -12.04
N LYS A 12 3.31 -16.70 -11.66
CA LYS A 12 2.16 -16.94 -12.53
C LYS A 12 1.42 -15.65 -12.89
N ASN A 13 1.25 -14.73 -11.94
CA ASN A 13 0.62 -13.43 -12.18
C ASN A 13 1.51 -12.48 -13.01
N ILE A 14 2.83 -12.45 -12.78
CA ILE A 14 3.78 -11.68 -13.61
C ILE A 14 3.77 -12.20 -15.05
N LYS A 15 3.76 -13.52 -15.26
CA LYS A 15 3.72 -14.11 -16.60
C LYS A 15 2.42 -13.80 -17.36
N LYS A 16 1.32 -13.59 -16.64
CA LYS A 16 -0.02 -13.34 -17.23
C LYS A 16 -0.33 -11.85 -17.44
N ASN A 17 0.08 -10.99 -16.52
CA ASN A 17 -0.23 -9.55 -16.53
C ASN A 17 1.00 -8.66 -16.86
N GLY A 18 2.19 -9.24 -17.00
CA GLY A 18 3.41 -8.56 -17.44
C GLY A 18 3.90 -7.45 -16.51
N LEU A 19 4.58 -6.46 -17.11
CA LEU A 19 5.23 -5.33 -16.44
C LEU A 19 4.26 -4.45 -15.63
N ILE A 20 2.98 -4.44 -16.02
CA ILE A 20 1.89 -3.72 -15.34
C ILE A 20 1.70 -4.21 -13.90
N TRP A 21 1.82 -5.51 -13.67
CA TRP A 21 1.64 -6.10 -12.34
C TRP A 21 2.81 -5.72 -11.40
N ILE A 22 4.02 -5.59 -11.94
CA ILE A 22 5.20 -5.11 -11.22
C ILE A 22 5.02 -3.64 -10.82
N ILE A 23 4.51 -2.79 -11.72
CA ILE A 23 4.24 -1.38 -11.42
C ILE A 23 3.18 -1.26 -10.31
N LYS A 24 2.09 -2.05 -10.37
CA LYS A 24 1.08 -2.07 -9.29
C LYS A 24 1.69 -2.42 -7.94
N GLY A 25 2.50 -3.49 -7.91
CA GLY A 25 3.19 -3.93 -6.69
C GLY A 25 4.17 -2.89 -6.15
N LEU A 26 4.96 -2.26 -7.03
CA LEU A 26 5.92 -1.22 -6.66
C LEU A 26 5.22 0.01 -6.05
N LEU A 27 4.10 0.44 -6.65
CA LEU A 27 3.30 1.56 -6.15
C LEU A 27 2.72 1.25 -4.77
N GLN A 28 2.16 0.05 -4.61
CA GLN A 28 1.57 -0.39 -3.35
C GLN A 28 2.62 -0.52 -2.23
N ILE A 29 3.79 -1.10 -2.53
CA ILE A 29 4.92 -1.20 -1.60
C ILE A 29 5.48 0.19 -1.28
N GLY A 30 5.62 1.06 -2.28
CA GLY A 30 6.12 2.42 -2.11
C GLY A 30 5.25 3.22 -1.15
N ILE A 31 3.93 3.18 -1.34
CA ILE A 31 2.96 3.84 -0.45
C ILE A 31 3.05 3.26 0.95
N LEU A 32 3.13 1.93 1.09
CA LEU A 32 3.24 1.26 2.39
C LEU A 32 4.48 1.71 3.17
N VAL A 33 5.65 1.76 2.51
CA VAL A 33 6.90 2.20 3.12
C VAL A 33 6.84 3.68 3.50
N LEU A 34 6.26 4.53 2.65
CA LEU A 34 6.09 5.96 2.94
C LEU A 34 5.21 6.19 4.18
N PHE A 35 4.14 5.41 4.30
CA PHE A 35 3.24 5.44 5.45
C PHE A 35 3.92 4.93 6.72
N LEU A 36 4.49 3.73 6.71
CA LEU A 36 5.18 3.20 7.89
C LEU A 36 6.35 4.10 8.32
N GLY A 37 7.17 4.54 7.39
CA GLY A 37 8.31 5.43 7.68
C GLY A 37 7.85 6.77 8.25
N GLY A 38 6.82 7.38 7.65
CA GLY A 38 6.21 8.62 8.14
C GLY A 38 5.59 8.45 9.53
N PHE A 39 4.91 7.33 9.77
CA PHE A 39 4.32 7.00 11.07
C PHE A 39 5.37 6.94 12.16
N PHE A 40 6.41 6.12 11.99
CA PHE A 40 7.45 5.98 13.01
C PHE A 40 8.17 7.30 13.27
N LYS A 41 8.47 8.07 12.22
CA LYS A 41 9.13 9.37 12.36
C LYS A 41 8.30 10.33 13.21
N ILE A 42 7.01 10.45 12.93
CA ILE A 42 6.11 11.37 13.66
C ILE A 42 5.84 10.84 15.07
N PHE A 43 5.57 9.53 15.22
CA PHE A 43 5.28 8.89 16.50
C PHE A 43 6.44 9.01 17.51
N LEU A 44 7.69 8.91 17.04
CA LEU A 44 8.89 9.11 17.87
C LEU A 44 9.15 10.59 18.21
N THR A 45 8.72 11.52 17.36
CA THR A 45 8.89 12.97 17.57
C THR A 45 7.80 13.54 18.49
N LEU A 46 6.65 12.86 18.61
CA LEU A 46 5.54 13.32 19.46
C LEU A 46 5.92 13.29 20.94
N PRO A 47 5.47 14.28 21.73
CA PRO A 47 5.62 14.25 23.18
C PRO A 47 4.93 12.99 23.77
N PRO A 48 5.43 12.44 24.88
CA PRO A 48 4.97 11.17 25.45
C PRO A 48 3.56 11.23 26.08
N ASN A 49 2.77 12.25 25.77
CA ASN A 49 1.40 12.39 26.24
C ASN A 49 0.48 11.37 25.54
N LEU A 50 -0.18 10.52 26.34
CA LEU A 50 -1.09 9.47 25.86
C LEU A 50 -2.22 10.02 25.00
N TYR A 51 -2.79 11.17 25.36
CA TYR A 51 -3.93 11.75 24.63
C TYR A 51 -3.55 12.15 23.19
N ILE A 52 -2.39 12.78 23.03
CA ILE A 52 -1.89 13.22 21.71
C ILE A 52 -1.56 11.99 20.84
N LYS A 53 -0.97 10.94 21.43
CA LYS A 53 -0.68 9.69 20.71
C LYS A 53 -1.95 8.97 20.23
N ILE A 54 -3.01 8.97 21.03
CA ILE A 54 -4.30 8.34 20.65
C ILE A 54 -4.95 9.11 19.49
N ILE A 55 -5.00 10.44 19.56
CA ILE A 55 -5.53 11.27 18.47
C ILE A 55 -4.71 11.08 17.19
N PHE A 56 -3.39 11.04 17.32
CA PHE A 56 -2.50 10.78 16.19
C PHE A 56 -2.79 9.41 15.56
N LEU A 57 -2.93 8.34 16.36
CA LEU A 57 -3.27 7.00 15.87
C LEU A 57 -4.60 6.99 15.11
N ILE A 58 -5.65 7.60 15.66
CA ILE A 58 -6.98 7.66 15.00
C ILE A 58 -6.88 8.41 13.67
N THR A 59 -6.23 9.56 13.67
CA THR A 59 -6.02 10.39 12.47
C THR A 59 -5.19 9.64 11.42
N TYR A 60 -4.16 8.93 11.86
CA TYR A 60 -3.28 8.17 10.99
C TYR A 60 -4.00 6.97 10.36
N ILE A 61 -4.81 6.23 11.13
CA ILE A 61 -5.64 5.14 10.61
C ILE A 61 -6.64 5.69 9.58
N TRP A 62 -7.31 6.80 9.90
CA TRP A 62 -8.24 7.47 8.98
C TRP A 62 -7.56 7.87 7.67
N CYS A 63 -6.37 8.47 7.75
CA CYS A 63 -5.58 8.85 6.57
C CYS A 63 -5.14 7.62 5.75
N THR A 64 -4.72 6.55 6.42
CA THR A 64 -4.29 5.30 5.77
C THR A 64 -5.45 4.66 5.01
N VAL A 65 -6.63 4.57 5.62
CA VAL A 65 -7.84 4.08 4.96
C VAL A 65 -8.20 5.00 3.79
N GLY A 66 -8.25 6.32 4.02
CA GLY A 66 -8.57 7.32 3.01
C GLY A 66 -7.68 7.24 1.77
N ILE A 67 -6.37 7.11 1.95
CA ILE A 67 -5.44 6.94 0.82
C ILE A 67 -5.66 5.60 0.12
N ASN A 68 -5.94 4.52 0.85
CA ASN A 68 -6.21 3.23 0.24
C ASN A 68 -7.49 3.26 -0.63
N VAL A 69 -8.61 3.77 -0.11
CA VAL A 69 -9.88 3.85 -0.87
C VAL A 69 -9.86 4.90 -1.97
N ASN A 70 -9.24 6.07 -1.75
CA ASN A 70 -9.35 7.21 -2.66
C ASN A 70 -8.22 7.29 -3.69
N LEU A 71 -7.07 6.65 -3.44
CA LEU A 71 -5.95 6.61 -4.39
C LEU A 71 -5.69 5.19 -4.86
N MET A 72 -5.52 4.22 -3.96
CA MET A 72 -5.03 2.90 -4.35
C MET A 72 -6.06 2.11 -5.17
N ILE A 73 -7.31 2.05 -4.73
CA ILE A 73 -8.41 1.38 -5.46
C ILE A 73 -8.63 1.95 -6.87
N PRO A 74 -8.85 3.28 -7.06
CA PRO A 74 -9.06 3.83 -8.39
C PRO A 74 -7.84 3.70 -9.29
N LEU A 75 -6.62 3.80 -8.75
CA LEU A 75 -5.41 3.61 -9.54
C LEU A 75 -5.27 2.17 -10.05
N ILE A 76 -5.59 1.18 -9.21
CA ILE A 76 -5.65 -0.23 -9.62
C ILE A 76 -6.71 -0.43 -10.70
N SER A 77 -7.89 0.19 -10.54
CA SER A 77 -9.00 0.13 -11.50
C SER A 77 -8.62 0.73 -12.86
N LEU A 78 -7.98 1.90 -12.88
CA LEU A 78 -7.50 2.53 -14.12
C LEU A 78 -6.48 1.67 -14.85
N ILE A 79 -5.59 1.01 -14.09
CA ILE A 79 -4.61 0.09 -14.66
C ILE A 79 -5.30 -1.16 -15.23
N ASP A 80 -6.31 -1.72 -14.55
CA ASP A 80 -7.08 -2.87 -15.06
C ASP A 80 -7.86 -2.52 -16.33
N GLN A 81 -8.50 -1.35 -16.39
CA GLN A 81 -9.20 -0.89 -17.59
C GLN A 81 -8.26 -0.75 -18.80
N LYS A 82 -7.04 -0.22 -18.59
CA LYS A 82 -6.03 -0.13 -19.66
C LYS A 82 -5.49 -1.48 -20.11
N THR A 83 -5.61 -2.51 -19.27
CA THR A 83 -5.16 -3.86 -19.58
C THR A 83 -6.24 -4.66 -20.32
N VAL A 84 -7.52 -4.42 -20.04
CA VAL A 84 -8.67 -5.11 -20.71
C VAL A 84 -8.98 -4.55 -22.10
N LYS A 85 -8.67 -3.28 -22.37
CA LYS A 85 -8.88 -2.66 -23.68
C LYS A 85 -7.80 -2.99 -24.74
N LYS A 86 -6.85 -3.87 -24.42
CA LYS A 86 -5.73 -4.24 -25.27
C LYS A 86 -5.82 -5.71 -25.64
#